data_AF-A0A4S4LHR8-F1
#
_entry.id   AF-A0A4S4LHR8-F1
#
_cell.length_a   1.000
_cell.length_b   1.000
_cell.length_c   1.000
_cell.angle_alpha   90.00
_cell.angle_beta   90.00
_cell.angle_gamma   90.00
#
_symmetry.space_group_name_H-M   'P 1'
#
loop_
_entity.id
_entity.type
_entity.pdbx_description
1 polymer ?
#
loop_
_entity_poly.entity_id
_entity_poly.type
_entity_poly.pdbx_seq_one_letter_code
_entity_poly.pdbx_strand_id
1 'polypeptide(L)'
;LKAAWATQVLADQEITDTVERAQAEGEEQTYLKAKQAATTEKAKANKKKPHLLTWDKSTMVNNQIRLHPFAYAIHKLKGFKYVELWYFALEGHNDATNSGLSASEDTYTIISSRNTIQFMSVATHNPSKRVVQDVNLK
;
A
#
# COMPACT_ATOMS: atom_id res chain seq x y z
N LEU A 1 67.20 -12.52 -43.56
CA LEU A 1 66.88 -12.73 -42.13
C LEU A 1 66.24 -11.50 -41.45
N LYS A 2 66.65 -10.25 -41.74
CA LYS A 2 66.05 -9.03 -41.13
C LYS A 2 64.57 -8.79 -41.47
N ALA A 3 64.13 -9.10 -42.69
CA ALA A 3 62.76 -8.85 -43.13
C ALA A 3 61.71 -9.72 -42.41
N ALA A 4 62.02 -10.99 -42.13
CA ALA A 4 61.12 -11.89 -41.41
C ALA A 4 60.93 -11.48 -39.94
N TRP A 5 61.97 -10.93 -39.31
CA TRP A 5 61.90 -10.42 -37.94
C TRP A 5 61.03 -9.16 -37.84
N ALA A 6 61.11 -8.25 -38.82
CA ALA A 6 60.28 -7.06 -38.88
C ALA A 6 58.78 -7.40 -39.01
N THR A 7 58.42 -8.42 -39.80
CA THR A 7 57.04 -8.90 -39.91
C THR A 7 56.53 -9.46 -38.58
N GLN A 8 57.36 -10.18 -37.84
CA GLN A 8 56.97 -10.75 -36.55
C GLN A 8 56.79 -9.69 -35.47
N VAL A 9 57.66 -8.69 -35.41
CA VAL A 9 57.52 -7.55 -34.47
C VAL A 9 56.23 -6.77 -34.72
N LEU A 10 55.81 -6.60 -35.98
CA LEU A 10 54.55 -5.95 -36.32
C LEU A 10 53.33 -6.78 -35.90
N ALA A 11 53.37 -8.10 -36.10
CA ALA A 11 52.30 -8.99 -35.67
C ALA A 11 52.18 -9.03 -34.13
N ASP A 12 53.31 -9.08 -33.43
CA ASP A 12 53.34 -9.07 -31.96
C ASP A 12 52.77 -7.75 -31.42
N GLN A 13 53.06 -6.61 -32.07
CA GLN A 13 52.50 -5.30 -31.68
C GLN A 13 50.98 -5.22 -31.90
N GLU A 14 50.48 -5.77 -33.01
CA GLU A 14 49.03 -5.80 -33.26
C GLU A 14 48.30 -6.67 -32.24
N ILE A 15 48.92 -7.78 -31.81
CA ILE A 15 48.40 -8.63 -30.74
C ILE A 15 48.39 -7.88 -29.40
N THR A 16 49.46 -7.15 -29.05
CA THR A 16 49.47 -6.36 -27.80
C THR A 16 48.42 -5.25 -27.81
N ASP A 17 48.28 -4.53 -28.92
CA ASP A 17 47.34 -3.41 -29.05
C ASP A 17 45.87 -3.89 -29.03
N THR A 18 45.60 -5.11 -29.48
CA THR A 18 44.25 -5.71 -29.42
C THR A 18 43.93 -6.23 -28.04
N VAL A 19 44.92 -6.81 -27.33
CA VAL A 19 44.77 -7.25 -25.94
C VAL A 19 44.57 -6.05 -25.00
N GLU A 20 45.34 -4.97 -25.17
CA GLU A 20 45.19 -3.74 -24.37
C GLU A 20 43.83 -3.07 -24.60
N ARG A 21 43.34 -3.00 -25.85
CA ARG A 21 41.99 -2.50 -26.15
C ARG A 21 40.91 -3.38 -25.54
N ALA A 22 41.02 -4.69 -25.67
CA ALA A 22 40.06 -5.62 -25.08
C ALA A 22 40.04 -5.52 -23.54
N GLN A 23 41.20 -5.29 -22.92
CA GLN A 23 41.31 -5.09 -21.47
C GLN A 23 40.69 -3.75 -21.05
N ALA A 24 41.00 -2.65 -21.74
CA ALA A 24 40.42 -1.33 -21.46
C ALA A 24 38.88 -1.33 -21.61
N GLU A 25 38.35 -1.94 -22.67
CA GLU A 25 36.91 -2.12 -22.86
C GLU A 25 36.28 -2.98 -21.76
N GLY A 26 36.98 -4.03 -21.32
CA GLY A 26 36.56 -4.87 -20.20
C GLY A 26 36.48 -4.09 -18.88
N GLU A 27 37.50 -3.29 -18.58
CA GLU A 27 37.56 -2.43 -17.39
C GLU A 27 36.45 -1.37 -17.42
N GLU A 28 36.25 -0.68 -18.54
CA GLU A 28 35.15 0.29 -18.69
C GLU A 28 33.78 -0.36 -18.50
N GLN A 29 33.55 -1.55 -19.09
CA GLN A 29 32.30 -2.28 -18.91
C GLN A 29 32.08 -2.70 -17.46
N THR A 30 33.12 -3.12 -16.74
CA THR A 30 33.00 -3.47 -15.31
C THR A 30 32.69 -2.25 -14.46
N TYR A 31 33.33 -1.11 -14.74
CA TYR A 31 33.07 0.16 -14.06
C TYR A 31 31.61 0.62 -14.26
N LEU A 32 31.12 0.58 -15.50
CA LEU A 32 29.74 0.94 -15.81
C LEU A 32 28.74 -0.01 -15.13
N LYS A 33 28.98 -1.32 -15.14
CA LYS A 33 28.15 -2.32 -14.45
C LYS A 33 28.14 -2.10 -12.94
N ALA A 34 29.29 -1.82 -12.32
CA ALA A 34 29.39 -1.52 -10.90
C ALA A 34 28.62 -0.25 -10.52
N LYS A 35 28.72 0.80 -11.35
CA LYS A 35 27.97 2.05 -11.16
C LYS A 35 26.46 1.83 -11.27
N GLN A 36 26.01 1.06 -12.25
CA GLN A 36 24.59 0.70 -12.41
C GLN A 36 24.08 -0.20 -11.26
N ALA A 37 24.89 -1.15 -10.78
CA ALA A 37 24.55 -1.96 -9.62
C ALA A 37 24.38 -1.07 -8.36
N ALA A 38 25.30 -0.14 -8.13
CA ALA A 38 25.23 0.78 -7.00
C ALA A 38 24.01 1.73 -7.06
N THR A 39 23.65 2.24 -8.24
CA THR A 39 22.45 3.09 -8.39
C THR A 39 21.16 2.28 -8.20
N THR A 40 21.09 1.07 -8.75
CA THR A 40 19.91 0.20 -8.60
C THR A 40 19.74 -0.29 -7.17
N GLU A 41 20.84 -0.58 -6.45
CA GLU A 41 20.81 -0.96 -5.04
C GLU A 41 20.30 0.19 -4.17
N LYS A 42 20.78 1.42 -4.37
CA LYS A 42 20.28 2.61 -3.67
C LYS A 42 18.79 2.86 -3.95
N ALA A 43 18.34 2.65 -5.18
CA ALA A 43 16.92 2.78 -5.54
C ALA A 43 16.07 1.71 -4.87
N LYS A 44 16.53 0.45 -4.82
CA LYS A 44 15.86 -0.65 -4.09
C LYS A 44 15.80 -0.37 -2.59
N ALA A 45 16.87 0.15 -2.00
CA ALA A 45 16.91 0.51 -0.59
C ALA A 45 15.92 1.63 -0.24
N ASN A 46 15.75 2.62 -1.11
CA ASN A 46 14.77 3.69 -0.91
C ASN A 46 13.32 3.20 -1.05
N LYS A 47 13.03 2.28 -1.97
CA LYS A 47 11.68 1.67 -2.10
C LYS A 47 11.28 0.82 -0.88
N LYS A 48 12.25 0.25 -0.17
CA LYS A 48 12.01 -0.54 1.06
C LYS A 48 11.72 0.32 2.29
N LYS A 49 12.00 1.62 2.23
CA LYS A 49 11.66 2.52 3.33
C LYS A 49 10.15 2.76 3.29
N PRO A 50 9.43 2.59 4.41
CA PRO A 50 8.02 2.97 4.46
C PRO A 50 7.92 4.45 4.09
N HIS A 51 7.09 4.75 3.10
CA HIS A 51 6.78 6.12 2.74
C HIS A 51 5.97 6.75 3.87
N LEU A 52 6.66 7.38 4.83
CA LEU A 52 6.02 8.10 5.91
C LEU A 52 5.47 9.40 5.35
N LEU A 53 4.13 9.51 5.34
CA LEU A 53 3.45 10.75 4.98
C LEU A 53 3.92 11.84 5.95
N THR A 54 4.40 12.96 5.42
CA THR A 54 4.90 14.05 6.24
C THR A 54 3.71 14.67 6.97
N TRP A 55 3.67 14.55 8.29
CA TRP A 55 2.60 15.16 9.09
C TRP A 55 2.79 16.68 9.11
N ASP A 56 1.87 17.41 8.50
CA ASP A 56 1.86 18.86 8.62
C ASP A 56 1.38 19.27 10.01
N LYS A 57 2.29 19.84 10.81
CA LYS A 57 2.01 20.33 12.16
C LYS A 57 1.10 21.57 12.16
N SER A 58 0.97 22.26 11.03
CA SER A 58 0.05 23.38 10.86
C SER A 58 -1.38 22.94 10.54
N THR A 59 -1.58 21.69 10.13
CA THR A 59 -2.91 21.15 9.85
C THR A 59 -3.57 20.75 11.16
N MET A 60 -4.46 21.61 11.69
CA MET A 60 -5.33 21.23 12.80
C MET A 60 -6.32 20.15 12.34
N VAL A 61 -6.44 19.08 13.13
CA VAL A 61 -7.52 18.10 12.95
C VAL A 61 -8.84 18.84 13.11
N ASN A 62 -9.68 18.81 12.07
CA ASN A 62 -10.98 19.46 12.12
C ASN A 62 -11.82 18.81 13.24
N ASN A 63 -12.14 19.58 14.27
CA ASN A 63 -12.94 19.13 15.42
C ASN A 63 -14.45 19.12 15.14
N GLN A 64 -14.87 19.41 13.89
CA GLN A 64 -16.26 19.37 13.50
C GLN A 64 -16.64 17.95 13.10
N ILE A 65 -17.50 17.32 13.92
CA ILE A 65 -18.20 16.10 13.55
C ILE A 65 -19.10 16.46 12.37
N ARG A 66 -18.77 15.95 11.17
CA ARG A 66 -19.69 16.06 10.04
C ARG A 66 -20.89 15.16 10.33
N LEU A 67 -22.01 15.77 10.68
CA LEU A 67 -23.28 15.07 10.77
C LEU A 67 -23.63 14.54 9.38
N HIS A 68 -23.50 13.24 9.20
CA HIS A 68 -24.01 12.56 8.02
C HIS A 68 -25.42 12.08 8.32
N PRO A 69 -26.43 12.55 7.56
CA PRO A 69 -27.79 12.07 7.74
C PRO A 69 -27.83 10.55 7.58
N PHE A 70 -28.55 9.88 8.48
CA PHE A 70 -28.64 8.42 8.46
C PHE A 70 -29.28 7.94 7.14
N ALA A 71 -28.83 6.79 6.62
CA ALA A 71 -29.23 6.30 5.30
C ALA A 71 -30.76 6.14 5.15
N TYR A 72 -31.44 5.76 6.24
CA TYR A 72 -32.90 5.70 6.32
C TYR A 72 -33.56 7.06 6.05
N ALA A 73 -33.06 8.14 6.67
CA ALA A 73 -33.59 9.48 6.48
C ALA A 73 -33.39 9.95 5.04
N ILE A 74 -32.22 9.66 4.45
CA ILE A 74 -31.94 9.95 3.04
C ILE A 74 -32.89 9.17 2.12
N HIS A 75 -33.13 7.89 2.40
CA HIS A 75 -34.03 7.06 1.60
C HIS A 75 -35.48 7.56 1.66
N LYS A 76 -35.96 7.97 2.83
CA LYS A 76 -37.28 8.58 3.02
C LYS A 76 -37.41 9.91 2.26
N LEU A 77 -36.39 10.77 2.35
CA LEU A 77 -36.35 12.03 1.58
C LEU A 77 -36.39 11.80 0.07
N LYS A 78 -35.61 10.84 -0.44
CA LYS A 78 -35.65 10.46 -1.86
C LYS A 78 -37.02 9.94 -2.30
N GLY A 79 -37.74 9.29 -1.38
CA GLY A 79 -39.11 8.82 -1.61
C GLY A 79 -40.19 9.88 -1.35
N PHE A 80 -39.83 11.13 -1.06
CA PHE A 80 -40.77 12.20 -0.64
C PHE A 80 -41.68 11.79 0.53
N LYS A 81 -41.18 10.91 1.40
CA LYS A 81 -41.90 10.44 2.58
C LYS A 81 -41.57 11.34 3.77
N TYR A 82 -42.51 11.44 4.70
CA TYR A 82 -42.27 12.10 5.97
C TYR A 82 -41.08 11.46 6.69
N VAL A 83 -40.21 12.31 7.22
CA VAL A 83 -39.04 11.96 8.03
C VAL A 83 -38.94 12.96 9.18
N GLU A 84 -38.71 12.45 10.38
CA GLU A 84 -38.55 13.28 11.56
C GLU A 84 -37.21 14.03 11.51
N LEU A 85 -37.23 15.32 11.83
CA LEU A 85 -36.02 16.17 11.86
C LEU A 85 -34.99 15.68 12.88
N TRP A 86 -35.42 14.91 13.87
CA TRP A 86 -34.56 14.32 14.89
C TRP A 86 -33.43 13.46 14.30
N TYR A 87 -33.64 12.80 13.15
CA TYR A 87 -32.58 12.04 12.45
C TYR A 87 -31.43 12.88 11.89
N PHE A 88 -31.58 14.21 11.87
CA PHE A 88 -30.55 15.16 11.43
C PHE A 88 -29.86 15.85 12.61
N ALA A 89 -30.36 15.68 13.84
CA ALA A 89 -29.71 16.15 15.06
C ALA A 89 -28.58 15.20 15.48
N LEU A 90 -27.57 15.73 16.20
CA LEU A 90 -26.45 14.93 16.72
C LEU A 90 -26.93 13.82 17.67
N GLU A 91 -27.92 14.11 18.50
CA GLU A 91 -28.53 13.15 19.42
C GLU A 91 -29.17 11.98 18.66
N GLY A 92 -29.99 12.28 17.66
CA GLY A 92 -30.60 11.25 16.81
C GLY A 92 -29.61 10.52 15.92
N HIS A 93 -28.51 11.16 15.53
CA HIS A 93 -27.41 10.48 14.86
C HIS A 93 -26.78 9.41 15.76
N ASN A 94 -26.39 9.79 16.98
CA ASN A 94 -25.77 8.87 17.93
C ASN A 94 -26.71 7.70 18.29
N ASP A 95 -27.98 7.99 18.55
CA ASP A 95 -28.95 6.96 18.90
C ASP A 95 -29.29 6.03 17.71
N ALA A 96 -29.43 6.58 16.50
CA ALA A 96 -29.59 5.78 15.28
C ALA A 96 -28.37 4.90 14.99
N THR A 97 -27.15 5.40 15.25
CA THR A 97 -25.94 4.59 15.11
C THR A 97 -25.88 3.46 16.13
N ASN A 98 -26.27 3.71 17.37
CA ASN A 98 -26.25 2.70 18.43
C ASN A 98 -27.34 1.63 18.25
N SER A 99 -28.55 2.05 17.83
CA SER A 99 -29.66 1.13 17.57
C SER A 99 -29.48 0.29 16.29
N GLY A 100 -28.82 0.84 15.25
CA GLY A 100 -28.44 0.08 14.06
C GLY A 100 -27.41 -1.03 14.33
N LEU A 101 -26.67 -0.94 15.44
CA LEU A 101 -25.76 -1.98 15.92
C LEU A 101 -26.43 -3.03 16.81
N SER A 102 -27.70 -2.86 17.18
CA SER A 102 -28.45 -3.88 17.90
C SER A 102 -28.69 -5.06 16.97
N ALA A 103 -27.76 -6.01 16.96
CA ALA A 103 -27.95 -7.31 16.34
C ALA A 103 -29.20 -7.94 16.96
N SER A 104 -30.30 -7.97 16.20
CA SER A 104 -31.42 -8.83 16.56
C SER A 104 -30.90 -10.28 16.59
N GLU A 105 -31.50 -11.12 17.41
CA GLU A 105 -31.14 -12.55 17.54
C GLU A 105 -31.17 -13.27 16.16
N ASP A 106 -31.99 -12.74 15.24
CA ASP A 106 -32.18 -13.19 13.86
C ASP A 106 -31.21 -12.56 12.82
N THR A 107 -30.19 -11.81 13.25
CA THR A 107 -29.19 -11.28 12.32
C THR A 107 -28.17 -12.37 11.99
N TYR A 108 -28.01 -12.71 10.71
CA TYR A 108 -27.03 -13.69 10.24
C TYR A 108 -25.89 -13.02 9.48
N THR A 109 -24.65 -13.40 9.82
CA THR A 109 -23.46 -13.09 9.04
C THR A 109 -23.28 -14.09 7.91
N ILE A 110 -22.86 -13.59 6.75
CA ILE A 110 -22.55 -14.39 5.57
C ILE A 110 -21.05 -14.67 5.57
N ILE A 111 -20.67 -15.93 5.70
CA ILE A 111 -19.27 -16.36 5.66
C ILE A 111 -19.06 -17.18 4.38
N SER A 112 -18.12 -16.73 3.56
CA SER A 112 -17.64 -17.51 2.42
C SER A 112 -16.51 -18.42 2.89
N SER A 113 -16.71 -19.74 2.83
CA SER A 113 -15.69 -20.72 3.19
C SER A 113 -15.49 -21.71 2.04
N ARG A 114 -14.26 -21.76 1.50
CA ARG A 114 -13.68 -22.72 0.53
C ARG A 114 -14.47 -23.10 -0.74
N ASN A 115 -15.79 -23.28 -0.68
CA ASN A 115 -16.71 -23.36 -1.82
C ASN A 115 -18.21 -23.23 -1.44
N THR A 116 -18.53 -22.85 -0.20
CA THR A 116 -19.91 -22.74 0.31
C THR A 116 -20.14 -21.42 1.01
N ILE A 117 -21.38 -20.95 0.96
CA ILE A 117 -21.86 -19.79 1.70
C ILE A 117 -22.56 -20.32 2.95
N GLN A 118 -22.07 -19.95 4.13
CA GLN A 118 -22.66 -20.30 5.41
C GLN A 118 -23.28 -19.05 6.06
N PHE A 119 -24.49 -19.21 6.61
CA PHE A 119 -25.16 -18.20 7.41
C PHE A 119 -24.98 -18.56 8.88
N MET A 120 -24.33 -17.68 9.66
CA MET A 120 -24.14 -17.86 11.10
C MET A 120 -24.80 -16.71 11.85
N SER A 121 -25.58 -17.01 12.90
CA SER A 121 -26.14 -15.95 13.75
C SER A 121 -25.01 -15.09 14.32
N VAL A 122 -25.19 -13.77 14.28
CA VAL A 122 -24.23 -12.80 14.81
C VAL A 122 -24.03 -13.02 16.32
N ALA A 123 -25.04 -13.53 17.04
CA ALA A 123 -24.93 -13.89 18.44
C ALA A 123 -23.93 -15.02 18.72
N THR A 124 -23.67 -15.89 17.73
CA THR A 124 -22.67 -16.98 17.84
C THR A 124 -21.25 -16.51 17.47
N HIS A 125 -21.11 -15.33 16.86
CA HIS A 125 -19.81 -14.75 16.54
C HIS A 125 -19.15 -14.21 17.81
N ASN A 126 -18.37 -15.05 18.47
CA ASN A 126 -17.52 -14.64 19.59
C ASN A 126 -16.28 -13.94 19.02
N PRO A 127 -16.14 -12.60 19.14
CA PRO A 127 -14.93 -11.92 18.71
C PRO A 127 -13.73 -12.53 19.46
N SER A 128 -12.59 -12.59 18.78
CA SER A 128 -11.35 -13.07 19.42
C SER A 128 -11.12 -12.31 20.73
N LYS A 129 -10.67 -13.02 21.78
CA LYS A 129 -10.30 -12.42 23.08
C LYS A 129 -9.22 -11.32 22.97
N ARG A 130 -8.62 -11.14 21.79
CA ARG A 130 -7.64 -10.10 21.46
C ARG A 130 -8.23 -8.88 20.76
N VAL A 131 -9.54 -8.85 20.51
CA VAL A 131 -10.20 -7.66 19.94
C VAL A 131 -10.26 -6.59 21.02
N VAL A 132 -9.55 -5.49 20.78
CA VAL A 132 -9.57 -4.27 21.60
C VAL A 132 -10.43 -3.27 20.86
N GLN A 133 -11.39 -2.64 21.55
CA GLN A 133 -12.18 -1.55 20.95
C GLN A 133 -11.25 -0.38 20.62
N ASP A 134 -11.48 0.29 19.49
CA ASP A 134 -10.61 1.37 19.00
C ASP A 134 -10.40 2.50 20.03
N VAL A 135 -11.39 2.76 20.90
CA VAL A 135 -11.30 3.72 22.01
C VAL A 135 -10.23 3.38 23.05
N ASN A 136 -9.81 2.12 23.12
CA ASN A 136 -8.80 1.62 24.05
C ASN A 136 -7.44 1.36 23.38
N LEU A 137 -7.30 1.65 22.07
CA LEU A 137 -6.02 1.63 21.40
C LEU A 137 -5.27 2.93 21.77
N LYS A 138 -4.29 2.80 22.65
CA LYS A 138 -3.37 3.89 23.02
C LYS A 138 -2.20 3.99 22.05
#